data_AF-A0A6G6K2M6-F1
#
_entry.id   AF-A0A6G6K2M6-F1
#
_cell.length_a   1.000
_cell.length_b   1.000
_cell.length_c   1.000
_cell.angle_alpha   90.00
_cell.angle_beta   90.00
_cell.angle_gamma   90.00
#
_symmetry.space_group_name_H-M   'P 1'
#
loop_
_entity.id
_entity.type
_entity.pdbx_description
1 polymer ?
#
loop_
_entity_poly.entity_id
_entity_poly.type
_entity_poly.pdbx_seq_one_letter_code
_entity_poly.pdbx_strand_id
1 'polypeptide(L)'
;MHSYHVYFTPKDGVSDRELLTQVHQFMEGQFGSNLAISYRVLRMTNKASCGDLPDFHLIVDYASEADIQCAFQNMKAHYREEPHAPLMKMVSTFRVAFSKDETPEATL
;
A
#
# COMPACT_ATOMS: atom_id res chain seq x y z
N MET A 1 9.51 5.43 11.96
CA MET A 1 8.91 4.28 11.24
C MET A 1 9.14 4.46 9.75
N HIS A 2 9.19 3.39 8.97
CA HIS A 2 9.30 3.48 7.51
C HIS A 2 8.02 2.95 6.88
N SER A 3 7.50 3.62 5.85
CA SER A 3 6.22 3.27 5.26
C SER A 3 6.29 3.17 3.74
N TYR A 4 5.64 2.14 3.21
CA TYR A 4 5.30 1.99 1.80
C TYR A 4 3.86 2.46 1.57
N HIS A 5 3.68 3.32 0.58
CA HIS A 5 2.40 3.92 0.24
C HIS A 5 1.94 3.41 -1.12
N VAL A 6 0.69 2.98 -1.19
CA VAL A 6 0.03 2.59 -2.44
C VAL A 6 -1.27 3.37 -2.57
N TYR A 7 -1.37 4.16 -3.62
CA TYR A 7 -2.57 4.89 -3.97
C TYR A 7 -3.26 4.23 -5.15
N PHE A 8 -4.55 3.97 -5.03
CA PHE A 8 -5.29 3.27 -6.07
C PHE A 8 -6.76 3.69 -6.21
N THR A 9 -7.29 3.50 -7.40
CA THR A 9 -8.71 3.72 -7.74
C THR A 9 -9.22 2.44 -8.40
N PRO A 10 -10.41 1.93 -8.03
CA PRO A 10 -11.03 0.79 -8.71
C PRO A 10 -11.23 1.08 -10.21
N LYS A 11 -11.30 0.02 -11.02
CA LYS A 11 -11.83 0.12 -12.39
C LYS A 11 -13.34 0.26 -12.35
N ASP A 12 -13.91 0.79 -13.44
CA ASP A 12 -15.35 0.83 -13.63
C ASP A 12 -15.96 -0.57 -13.48
N GLY A 13 -17.04 -0.65 -12.69
CA GLY A 13 -17.74 -1.91 -12.41
C GLY A 13 -17.12 -2.76 -11.28
N VAL A 14 -15.93 -2.42 -10.76
CA VAL A 14 -15.38 -3.08 -9.57
C VAL A 14 -16.00 -2.48 -8.31
N SER A 15 -16.52 -3.34 -7.43
CA SER A 15 -17.07 -2.90 -6.15
C SER A 15 -15.96 -2.53 -5.16
N ASP A 16 -16.10 -1.39 -4.49
CA ASP A 16 -15.24 -1.01 -3.37
C ASP A 16 -15.17 -2.09 -2.28
N ARG A 17 -16.29 -2.76 -1.99
CA ARG A 17 -16.33 -3.84 -0.99
C ARG A 17 -15.44 -5.00 -1.40
N GLU A 18 -15.53 -5.40 -2.67
CA GLU A 18 -14.74 -6.50 -3.22
C GLU A 18 -13.25 -6.14 -3.22
N LEU A 19 -12.91 -4.94 -3.71
CA LEU A 19 -11.54 -4.44 -3.73
C LEU A 19 -10.94 -4.39 -2.32
N LEU A 20 -11.65 -3.79 -1.36
CA LEU A 20 -11.17 -3.69 0.03
C LEU A 20 -11.01 -5.08 0.66
N THR A 21 -11.93 -6.01 0.39
CA THR A 21 -11.81 -7.40 0.88
C THR A 21 -10.51 -8.03 0.39
N GLN A 22 -10.21 -7.90 -0.92
CA GLN A 22 -8.98 -8.43 -1.51
C GLN A 22 -7.73 -7.73 -0.97
N VAL A 23 -7.77 -6.41 -0.76
CA VAL A 23 -6.65 -5.66 -0.18
C VAL A 23 -6.36 -6.14 1.25
N HIS A 24 -7.39 -6.29 2.09
CA HIS A 24 -7.22 -6.77 3.45
C HIS A 24 -6.69 -8.21 3.49
N GLN A 25 -7.22 -9.12 2.66
CA GLN A 25 -6.73 -10.49 2.53
C GLN A 25 -5.26 -10.55 2.08
N PHE A 26 -4.87 -9.72 1.10
CA PHE A 26 -3.48 -9.62 0.67
C PHE A 26 -2.57 -9.16 1.81
N MET A 27 -3.00 -8.14 2.56
CA MET A 27 -2.22 -7.57 3.66
C MET A 27 -2.08 -8.50 4.86
N GLU A 28 -3.10 -9.31 5.17
CA GLU A 28 -2.99 -10.38 6.19
C GLU A 28 -1.84 -11.35 5.87
N GLY A 29 -1.64 -11.67 4.59
CA GLY A 29 -0.51 -12.49 4.15
C GLY A 29 0.86 -11.82 4.27
N GLN A 30 0.93 -10.49 4.37
CA GLN A 30 2.21 -9.75 4.40
C GLN A 30 2.86 -9.74 5.79
N PHE A 31 2.09 -9.82 6.88
CA PHE A 31 2.63 -9.75 8.25
C PHE A 31 3.53 -10.93 8.62
N GLY A 32 3.28 -12.12 8.05
CA GLY A 32 4.08 -13.31 8.32
C GLY A 32 5.24 -13.52 7.34
N SER A 33 5.05 -13.11 6.08
CA SER A 33 5.94 -13.51 4.98
C SER A 33 6.83 -12.37 4.46
N ASN A 34 6.50 -11.11 4.79
CA ASN A 34 7.11 -9.93 4.16
C ASN A 34 7.41 -8.80 5.13
N LEU A 35 7.64 -9.10 6.41
CA LEU A 35 8.20 -8.17 7.41
C LEU A 35 7.35 -6.92 7.71
N ALA A 36 6.11 -6.87 7.22
CA ALA A 36 5.19 -5.78 7.53
C ALA A 36 4.78 -5.83 9.01
N ILE A 37 4.81 -4.68 9.70
CA ILE A 37 4.48 -4.58 11.13
C ILE A 37 3.08 -4.02 11.38
N SER A 38 2.55 -3.24 10.44
CA SER A 38 1.18 -2.71 10.45
C SER A 38 0.76 -2.29 9.04
N TYR A 39 -0.56 -2.18 8.84
CA TYR A 39 -1.09 -1.50 7.67
C TYR A 39 -2.41 -0.80 8.00
N ARG A 40 -2.78 0.13 7.14
CA ARG A 40 -4.09 0.78 7.13
C ARG A 40 -4.50 1.12 5.71
N VAL A 41 -5.81 1.08 5.45
CA VAL A 41 -6.40 1.51 4.17
C VAL A 41 -7.31 2.69 4.44
N LEU A 42 -7.07 3.80 3.77
CA LEU A 42 -7.81 5.04 3.90
C LEU A 42 -8.59 5.31 2.62
N ARG A 43 -9.82 5.81 2.76
CA ARG A 43 -10.58 6.39 1.64
C ARG A 43 -10.39 7.90 1.61
N MET A 44 -10.07 8.43 0.45
CA MET A 44 -9.98 9.87 0.21
C MET A 44 -11.39 10.43 -0.01
N THR A 45 -11.95 11.05 1.03
CA THR A 45 -13.32 11.60 1.01
C THR A 45 -13.38 13.06 0.57
N ASN A 46 -12.26 13.79 0.70
CA ASN A 46 -12.11 15.16 0.25
C ASN A 46 -10.72 15.37 -0.36
N LYS A 47 -10.68 15.64 -1.66
CA LYS A 47 -9.45 15.86 -2.44
C LYS A 47 -9.20 17.34 -2.73
N ALA A 48 -9.53 18.21 -1.76
CA ALA A 48 -9.65 19.66 -1.90
C ALA A 48 -8.57 20.35 -2.74
N SER A 49 -7.30 19.97 -2.56
CA SER A 49 -6.16 20.60 -3.25
C SER A 49 -5.44 19.66 -4.22
N CYS A 50 -5.88 18.40 -4.34
CA CYS A 50 -5.23 17.37 -5.14
C CYS A 50 -6.30 16.52 -5.85
N GLY A 51 -6.99 17.12 -6.82
CA GLY A 51 -8.14 16.48 -7.48
C GLY A 51 -7.82 15.19 -8.23
N ASP A 52 -6.55 14.94 -8.55
CA ASP A 52 -6.08 13.73 -9.23
C ASP A 52 -5.64 12.62 -8.26
N LEU A 53 -5.78 12.82 -6.95
CA LEU A 53 -5.44 11.81 -5.95
C LEU A 53 -6.32 10.57 -6.14
N PRO A 54 -5.78 9.34 -6.11
CA PRO A 54 -6.60 8.13 -6.16
C PRO A 54 -7.57 8.01 -4.97
N ASP A 55 -8.58 7.15 -5.09
CA ASP A 55 -9.67 7.06 -4.12
C ASP A 55 -9.26 6.41 -2.79
N PHE A 56 -8.25 5.55 -2.84
CA PHE A 56 -7.76 4.81 -1.70
C PHE A 56 -6.26 5.00 -1.51
N HIS A 57 -5.83 4.90 -0.25
CA HIS A 57 -4.44 4.94 0.18
C HIS A 57 -4.18 3.80 1.16
N LEU A 58 -3.43 2.80 0.72
CA LEU A 58 -2.84 1.79 1.58
C LEU A 58 -1.49 2.28 2.08
N ILE A 59 -1.29 2.17 3.39
CA ILE A 59 -0.03 2.44 4.07
C ILE A 59 0.40 1.15 4.74
N VAL A 60 1.62 0.70 4.45
CA VAL A 60 2.23 -0.49 5.06
C VAL A 60 3.50 -0.07 5.76
N ASP A 61 3.60 -0.37 7.04
CA ASP A 61 4.72 0.04 7.87
C ASP A 61 5.71 -1.12 8.06
N TYR A 62 6.97 -0.73 8.17
CA TYR A 62 8.12 -1.61 8.33
C TYR A 62 9.06 -1.05 9.40
N ALA A 63 9.83 -1.94 10.02
CA ALA A 63 10.80 -1.55 11.03
C ALA A 63 11.98 -0.76 10.42
N SER A 64 12.46 -1.19 9.24
CA SER A 64 13.59 -0.56 8.56
C SER A 64 13.40 -0.41 7.05
N GLU A 65 14.21 0.44 6.42
CA GLU A 65 14.29 0.54 4.97
C GLU A 65 14.78 -0.78 4.33
N ALA A 66 15.66 -1.52 5.00
CA ALA A 66 16.12 -2.83 4.52
C ALA A 66 14.95 -3.84 4.41
N ASP A 67 14.03 -3.81 5.37
CA ASP A 67 12.84 -4.67 5.36
C ASP A 67 11.91 -4.30 4.20
N ILE A 68 11.75 -3.00 3.91
CA ILE A 68 10.98 -2.54 2.73
C ILE A 68 11.61 -3.08 1.44
N GLN A 69 12.93 -2.97 1.30
CA GLN A 69 13.61 -3.45 0.11
C GLN A 69 13.49 -4.97 -0.04
N CYS A 70 13.61 -5.71 1.07
CA CYS A 70 13.41 -7.16 1.08
C CYS A 70 11.99 -7.54 0.66
N ALA A 71 10.98 -6.93 1.29
CA ALA A 71 9.57 -7.16 0.96
C ALA A 71 9.26 -6.82 -0.50
N PHE A 72 9.82 -5.73 -1.02
CA PHE A 72 9.63 -5.31 -2.40
C PHE A 72 10.31 -6.24 -3.42
N GLN A 73 11.51 -6.75 -3.11
CA GLN A 73 12.16 -7.76 -3.93
C GLN A 73 11.36 -9.06 -3.95
N ASN A 74 10.83 -9.50 -2.80
CA ASN A 74 9.99 -10.68 -2.73
C ASN A 74 8.68 -10.49 -3.52
N MET A 75 8.01 -9.36 -3.33
CA MET A 75 6.81 -9.00 -4.11
C MET A 75 7.09 -8.95 -5.62
N LYS A 76 8.24 -8.44 -6.05
CA LYS A 76 8.63 -8.44 -7.47
C LYS A 76 8.82 -9.85 -8.02
N ALA A 77 9.42 -10.75 -7.25
CA ALA A 77 9.61 -12.15 -7.66
C ALA A 77 8.26 -12.86 -7.86
N HIS A 78 7.27 -12.53 -7.04
CA HIS A 78 5.93 -13.14 -7.04
C HIS A 78 4.85 -12.23 -7.65
N TYR A 79 5.23 -11.20 -8.41
CA TYR A 79 4.33 -10.12 -8.83
C TYR A 79 3.13 -10.60 -9.68
N ARG A 80 3.32 -11.72 -10.39
CA ARG A 80 2.31 -12.35 -11.27
C ARG A 80 1.49 -13.43 -10.57
N GLU A 81 1.78 -13.70 -9.31
CA GLU A 81 1.19 -14.77 -8.53
C GLU A 81 0.09 -14.23 -7.61
N GLU A 82 -0.74 -15.14 -7.13
CA GLU A 82 -1.74 -14.85 -6.11
C GLU A 82 -1.05 -14.44 -4.80
N PRO A 83 -1.54 -13.42 -4.07
CA PRO A 83 -2.79 -12.66 -4.27
C PRO A 83 -2.60 -11.33 -5.03
N HIS A 84 -1.40 -11.04 -5.54
CA HIS A 84 -1.06 -9.73 -6.10
C HIS A 84 -1.67 -9.51 -7.49
N ALA A 85 -1.68 -10.54 -8.35
CA ALA A 85 -2.19 -10.45 -9.70
C ALA A 85 -3.68 -10.06 -9.81
N PRO A 86 -4.61 -10.59 -9.00
CA PRO A 86 -6.01 -10.14 -9.00
C PRO A 86 -6.17 -8.67 -8.62
N LEU A 87 -5.46 -8.19 -7.59
CA LEU A 87 -5.53 -6.79 -7.17
C LEU A 87 -5.16 -5.83 -8.30
N MET A 88 -4.10 -6.15 -9.05
CA MET A 88 -3.70 -5.35 -10.21
C MET A 88 -4.73 -5.36 -11.35
N LYS A 89 -5.58 -6.38 -11.44
CA LYS A 89 -6.69 -6.41 -12.41
C LYS A 89 -7.88 -5.54 -11.97
N MET A 90 -8.01 -5.25 -10.69
CA MET A 90 -9.14 -4.51 -10.11
C MET A 90 -8.94 -2.99 -10.08
N VAL A 91 -7.70 -2.49 -10.19
CA VAL A 91 -7.38 -1.06 -10.07
C VAL A 91 -7.06 -0.41 -11.42
N SER A 92 -7.51 0.84 -11.62
CA SER A 92 -7.29 1.64 -12.84
C SER A 92 -6.08 2.57 -12.70
N THR A 93 -5.89 3.16 -11.53
CA THR A 93 -4.72 3.97 -11.17
C THR A 93 -3.97 3.27 -10.06
N PHE A 94 -2.63 3.23 -10.16
CA PHE A 94 -1.75 2.65 -9.16
C PHE A 94 -0.49 3.51 -9.05
N ARG A 95 -0.30 4.18 -7.92
CA ARG A 95 0.89 5.01 -7.63
C ARG A 95 1.52 4.56 -6.33
N VAL A 96 2.84 4.63 -6.25
CA VAL A 96 3.59 4.18 -5.07
C VAL A 96 4.55 5.25 -4.56
N ALA A 97 4.77 5.28 -3.25
CA ALA A 97 5.75 6.15 -2.61
C ALA A 97 6.33 5.49 -1.36
N PHE A 98 7.44 6.03 -0.85
CA PHE A 98 8.09 5.60 0.37
C PHE A 98 8.27 6.80 1.29
N SER A 99 8.14 6.59 2.60
CA SER A 99 8.44 7.61 3.59
C SER A 99 9.14 7.02 4.80
N LYS A 100 9.69 7.92 5.60
CA LYS A 100 10.13 7.65 6.96
C LYS A 100 9.58 8.75 7.87
N ASP A 101 9.36 8.41 9.13
CA ASP A 101 9.07 9.42 10.13
C ASP A 101 10.29 10.32 10.30
N GLU A 102 10.08 11.63 10.16
CA GLU A 102 11.06 12.61 10.57
C GLU A 102 10.86 12.94 12.06
N THR A 103 11.95 12.86 12.81
CA THR A 103 12.00 13.40 14.17
C THR A 103 12.70 14.75 14.11
N PRO A 104 12.23 15.78 14.83
CA PRO A 104 13.00 17.01 14.97
C PRO A 104 14.40 16.66 15.50
N GLU A 105 15.45 17.05 14.79
CA GLU A 105 16.80 16.96 15.34
C GLU A 105 16.82 17.77 16.64
N ALA A 106 17.24 17.15 17.75
CA ALA A 106 17.48 17.89 18.98
C ALA A 106 18.54 18.94 18.67
N THR A 107 18.12 20.20 18.62
CA THR A 107 19.04 21.33 18.48
C THR A 107 19.83 21.36 19.79
N LEU A 108 21.08 20.90 19.74
CA LEU A 108 22.03 20.99 20.86
C LEU A 108 22.37 22.45 21.15
#